data_AF-A0A9J6GKE2-F1
#
_entry.id   AF-A0A9J6GKE2-F1
#
_cell.length_a   1.000
_cell.length_b   1.000
_cell.length_c   1.000
_cell.angle_alpha   90.00
_cell.angle_beta   90.00
_cell.angle_gamma   90.00
#
_symmetry.space_group_name_H-M   'P 1'
#
loop_
_entity.id
_entity.type
_entity.pdbx_description
1 polymer ?
#
loop_
_entity_poly.entity_id
_entity_poly.type
_entity_poly.pdbx_seq_one_letter_code
_entity_poly.pdbx_strand_id
1 'polypeptide(L)'
;MIPDLKRICSEYIVSHVNARNVCRLVDYASISDGGHVHEAVVSILENNAVAVVSSDSFIDALQSTIEYVLMNIRGVPESCVARGLHEWARAQVIKSLTLYKEDDDQRTSPLPDMKTILTPFLPHVRFLAMTPREFVLGPVTWNIFEGRDDFAILCNLVSPESVPLPGWVCKLSSER
;
A
#
# COMPACT_ATOMS: atom_id res chain seq x y z
N MET A 1 16.00 -28.52 9.42
CA MET A 1 15.04 -28.85 8.35
C MET A 1 15.73 -29.78 7.36
N ILE A 2 15.05 -30.83 6.89
CA ILE A 2 15.59 -31.74 5.86
C ILE A 2 15.79 -30.94 4.57
N PRO A 3 17.00 -30.86 3.99
CA PRO A 3 17.30 -30.01 2.83
C PRO A 3 16.39 -30.27 1.62
N ASP A 4 16.09 -31.55 1.35
CA ASP A 4 15.24 -31.96 0.23
C ASP A 4 13.78 -31.51 0.39
N LEU A 5 13.28 -31.51 1.62
CA LEU A 5 11.93 -31.02 1.91
C LEU A 5 11.84 -29.51 1.72
N LYS A 6 12.89 -28.75 2.11
CA LYS A 6 12.95 -27.30 1.86
C LYS A 6 12.86 -27.02 0.36
N ARG A 7 13.62 -27.75 -0.46
CA ARG A 7 13.61 -27.60 -1.92
C ARG A 7 12.24 -27.89 -2.54
N ILE A 8 11.62 -29.03 -2.21
CA ILE A 8 10.32 -29.43 -2.76
C ILE A 8 9.22 -28.44 -2.35
N CYS A 9 9.21 -28.00 -1.09
CA CYS A 9 8.26 -27.00 -0.62
C CYS A 9 8.48 -25.65 -1.33
N SER A 10 9.72 -25.22 -1.54
CA SER A 10 10.02 -23.99 -2.27
C SER A 10 9.56 -24.04 -3.72
N GLU A 11 9.79 -25.14 -4.43
CA GLU A 11 9.30 -25.35 -5.81
C GLU A 11 7.76 -25.32 -5.89
N TYR A 12 7.09 -25.93 -4.90
CA TYR A 12 5.63 -25.90 -4.81
C TYR A 12 5.11 -24.48 -4.54
N ILE A 13 5.75 -23.73 -3.64
CA ILE A 13 5.37 -22.36 -3.32
C ILE A 13 5.52 -21.47 -4.57
N VAL A 14 6.67 -21.54 -5.26
CA VAL A 14 6.95 -20.76 -6.47
C VAL A 14 5.94 -21.05 -7.58
N SER A 15 5.55 -22.31 -7.77
CA SER A 15 4.56 -22.69 -8.79
C SER A 15 3.12 -22.25 -8.48
N HIS A 16 2.82 -21.88 -7.24
CA HIS A 16 1.47 -21.48 -6.80
C HIS A 16 1.38 -20.01 -6.36
N VAL A 17 2.40 -19.18 -6.61
CA VAL A 17 2.36 -17.74 -6.33
C VAL A 17 1.34 -17.06 -7.23
N ASN A 18 0.46 -16.25 -6.62
CA ASN A 18 -0.56 -15.47 -7.30
C ASN A 18 -0.88 -14.20 -6.52
N ALA A 19 -1.71 -13.34 -7.09
CA ALA A 19 -2.03 -12.04 -6.50
C ALA A 19 -2.69 -12.09 -5.11
N ARG A 20 -3.27 -13.24 -4.70
CA ARG A 20 -3.94 -13.44 -3.40
C ARG A 20 -3.02 -13.97 -2.30
N ASN A 21 -1.82 -14.46 -2.64
CA ASN A 21 -0.88 -14.98 -1.65
C ASN A 21 0.46 -14.26 -1.65
N VAL A 22 0.72 -13.39 -2.65
CA VAL A 22 1.99 -12.68 -2.77
C VAL A 22 2.34 -11.85 -1.54
N CYS A 23 1.37 -11.16 -0.91
CA CYS A 23 1.62 -10.39 0.30
C CYS A 23 2.06 -11.28 1.48
N ARG A 24 1.40 -12.43 1.66
CA ARG A 24 1.78 -13.42 2.69
C ARG A 24 3.15 -14.03 2.42
N LEU A 25 3.52 -14.17 1.15
CA LEU A 25 4.83 -14.65 0.75
C LEU A 25 5.93 -13.62 0.97
N VAL A 26 5.62 -12.33 0.81
CA VAL A 26 6.53 -11.23 1.20
C VAL A 26 6.74 -11.26 2.72
N ASP A 27 5.68 -11.39 3.51
CA ASP A 27 5.78 -11.56 4.97
C ASP A 27 6.67 -12.76 5.32
N TYR A 28 6.44 -13.91 4.68
CA TYR A 28 7.23 -15.12 4.88
C TYR A 28 8.71 -14.96 4.47
N ALA A 29 8.98 -14.29 3.35
CA ALA A 29 10.33 -14.03 2.86
C ALA A 29 11.08 -13.01 3.71
N SER A 30 10.38 -12.11 4.42
CA SER A 30 11.00 -11.20 5.38
C SER A 30 11.49 -11.91 6.65
N ILE A 31 10.90 -13.07 6.99
CA ILE A 31 11.21 -13.85 8.19
C ILE A 31 12.18 -15.00 7.89
N SER A 32 12.17 -15.54 6.68
CA SER A 32 12.99 -16.67 6.26
C SER A 32 14.06 -16.25 5.25
N ASP A 33 15.27 -16.78 5.39
CA ASP A 33 16.42 -16.58 4.48
C ASP A 33 16.14 -17.19 3.09
N GLY A 34 15.21 -16.56 2.37
CA GLY A 34 14.42 -17.15 1.28
C GLY A 34 14.59 -16.40 -0.04
N GLY A 35 15.84 -16.23 -0.49
CA GLY A 35 16.15 -15.57 -1.77
C GLY A 35 15.45 -16.18 -3.01
N HIS A 36 14.99 -17.44 -2.93
CA HIS A 36 14.37 -18.15 -4.06
C HIS A 36 12.92 -17.75 -4.35
N VAL A 37 12.20 -17.14 -3.39
CA VAL A 37 10.80 -16.72 -3.58
C VAL A 37 10.72 -15.29 -4.16
N HIS A 38 11.83 -14.54 -4.07
CA HIS A 38 11.90 -13.13 -4.45
C HIS A 38 11.60 -12.91 -5.93
N GLU A 39 12.18 -13.72 -6.82
CA GLU A 39 11.96 -13.59 -8.28
C GLU A 39 10.50 -13.84 -8.67
N ALA A 40 9.86 -14.85 -8.07
CA ALA A 40 8.45 -15.13 -8.28
C ALA A 40 7.54 -14.01 -7.78
N VAL A 41 7.87 -13.42 -6.61
CA VAL A 41 7.15 -12.27 -6.06
C VAL A 41 7.28 -11.06 -6.99
N VAL A 42 8.50 -10.71 -7.42
CA VAL A 42 8.74 -9.58 -8.33
C VAL A 42 7.98 -9.78 -9.65
N SER A 43 8.03 -10.97 -10.23
CA SER A 43 7.30 -11.29 -11.46
C SER A 43 5.79 -11.07 -11.33
N ILE A 44 5.20 -11.42 -10.18
CA ILE A 44 3.77 -11.16 -9.91
C ILE A 44 3.48 -9.68 -9.66
N LEU A 45 4.38 -8.96 -8.98
CA LEU A 45 4.26 -7.52 -8.74
C LEU A 45 4.45 -6.68 -10.02
N GLU A 46 5.07 -7.21 -11.07
CA GLU A 46 5.16 -6.56 -12.37
C GLU A 46 3.96 -6.89 -13.27
N ASN A 47 3.52 -8.16 -13.30
CA ASN A 47 2.51 -8.62 -14.27
C ASN A 47 1.07 -8.55 -13.76
N ASN A 48 0.84 -8.59 -12.44
CA ASN A 48 -0.50 -8.70 -11.83
C ASN A 48 -0.73 -7.66 -10.73
N ALA A 49 0.01 -6.57 -10.77
CA ALA A 49 0.07 -5.55 -9.73
C ALA A 49 -1.31 -4.99 -9.33
N VAL A 50 -2.23 -4.77 -10.29
CA VAL A 50 -3.62 -4.31 -10.04
C VAL A 50 -4.40 -5.32 -9.18
N ALA A 51 -4.24 -6.61 -9.46
CA ALA A 51 -4.91 -7.67 -8.71
C ALA A 51 -4.32 -7.81 -7.30
N VAL A 52 -3.03 -7.51 -7.12
CA VAL A 52 -2.36 -7.54 -5.81
C VAL A 52 -2.92 -6.45 -4.91
N VAL A 53 -2.91 -5.19 -5.36
CA VAL A 53 -3.38 -4.03 -4.55
C VAL A 53 -4.87 -4.08 -4.21
N SER A 54 -5.64 -4.85 -4.98
CA SER A 54 -7.08 -5.05 -4.76
C SER A 54 -7.41 -6.34 -4.00
N SER A 55 -6.40 -7.12 -3.59
CA SER A 55 -6.61 -8.41 -2.94
C SER A 55 -6.85 -8.26 -1.43
N ASP A 56 -7.62 -9.19 -0.86
CA ASP A 56 -7.76 -9.29 0.60
C ASP A 56 -6.41 -9.48 1.31
N SER A 57 -5.45 -10.12 0.62
CA SER A 57 -4.11 -10.32 1.15
C SER A 57 -3.32 -9.02 1.32
N PHE A 58 -3.61 -8.01 0.51
CA PHE A 58 -3.05 -6.68 0.67
C PHE A 58 -3.70 -5.95 1.84
N ILE A 59 -5.02 -6.05 2.00
CA ILE A 59 -5.77 -5.45 3.12
C ILE A 59 -5.30 -6.03 4.47
N ASP A 60 -4.95 -7.31 4.51
CA ASP A 60 -4.47 -7.99 5.71
C ASP A 60 -2.96 -7.91 5.96
N ALA A 61 -2.19 -7.33 5.02
CA ALA A 61 -0.73 -7.31 5.09
C ALA A 61 -0.19 -6.40 6.20
N LEU A 62 1.04 -6.70 6.62
CA LEU A 62 1.83 -5.86 7.53
C LEU A 62 2.28 -4.56 6.85
N GLN A 63 2.57 -3.53 7.66
CA GLN A 63 3.05 -2.23 7.17
C GLN A 63 4.28 -2.37 6.28
N SER A 64 5.29 -3.15 6.71
CA SER A 64 6.52 -3.40 5.95
C SER A 64 6.26 -4.06 4.60
N THR A 65 5.23 -4.89 4.50
CA THR A 65 4.83 -5.56 3.26
C THR A 65 4.15 -4.61 2.31
N ILE A 66 3.32 -3.69 2.82
CA ILE A 66 2.76 -2.60 2.01
C ILE A 66 3.87 -1.72 1.47
N GLU A 67 4.84 -1.32 2.30
CA GLU A 67 6.01 -0.54 1.85
C GLU A 67 6.76 -1.27 0.73
N TYR A 68 7.03 -2.56 0.92
CA TYR A 68 7.71 -3.38 -0.08
C TYR A 68 6.92 -3.46 -1.40
N VAL A 69 5.61 -3.74 -1.33
CA VAL A 69 4.75 -3.81 -2.52
C VAL A 69 4.72 -2.46 -3.23
N LEU A 70 4.52 -1.37 -2.49
CA LEU A 70 4.52 -0.01 -3.03
C LEU A 70 5.88 0.43 -3.61
N MET A 71 7.00 -0.19 -3.24
CA MET A 71 8.28 0.10 -3.90
C MET A 71 8.46 -0.67 -5.22
N ASN A 72 7.82 -1.83 -5.37
CA ASN A 72 8.10 -2.78 -6.44
C ASN A 72 7.00 -2.91 -7.51
N ILE A 73 5.77 -2.43 -7.27
CA ILE A 73 4.71 -2.47 -8.29
C ILE A 73 5.00 -1.54 -9.47
N ARG A 74 4.71 -2.05 -10.67
CA ARG A 74 4.76 -1.33 -11.96
C ARG A 74 3.48 -1.56 -12.75
N GLY A 75 3.18 -0.66 -13.69
CA GLY A 75 2.03 -0.76 -14.59
C GLY A 75 0.67 -0.58 -13.92
N VAL A 76 0.60 0.04 -12.74
CA VAL A 76 -0.65 0.25 -11.99
C VAL A 76 -1.05 1.73 -12.04
N PRO A 77 -2.31 2.02 -12.39
CA PRO A 77 -2.86 3.37 -12.22
C PRO A 77 -2.77 3.79 -10.76
N GLU A 78 -2.23 4.98 -10.50
CA GLU A 78 -2.04 5.47 -9.12
C GLU A 78 -3.36 5.57 -8.35
N SER A 79 -4.49 5.78 -9.03
CA SER A 79 -5.82 5.74 -8.41
C SER A 79 -6.14 4.40 -7.75
N CYS A 80 -5.66 3.29 -8.32
CA CYS A 80 -5.80 1.96 -7.73
C CYS A 80 -4.86 1.77 -6.53
N VAL A 81 -3.64 2.29 -6.59
CA VAL A 81 -2.68 2.26 -5.49
C VAL A 81 -3.22 3.03 -4.29
N ALA A 82 -3.67 4.27 -4.51
CA ALA A 82 -4.23 5.11 -3.46
C ALA A 82 -5.48 4.50 -2.82
N ARG A 83 -6.38 3.92 -3.63
CA ARG A 83 -7.57 3.23 -3.13
C ARG A 83 -7.21 1.98 -2.31
N GLY A 84 -6.30 1.14 -2.80
CA GLY A 84 -5.87 -0.06 -2.09
C GLY A 84 -5.26 0.30 -0.73
N LEU A 85 -4.42 1.34 -0.71
CA LEU A 85 -3.81 1.86 0.51
C LEU A 85 -4.85 2.42 1.50
N HIS A 86 -5.88 3.14 0.99
CA HIS A 86 -7.00 3.62 1.81
C HIS A 86 -7.80 2.46 2.44
N GLU A 87 -8.13 1.42 1.68
CA GLU A 87 -8.84 0.24 2.22
C GLU A 87 -7.99 -0.52 3.24
N TRP A 88 -6.68 -0.67 3.00
CA TRP A 88 -5.75 -1.22 3.99
C TRP A 88 -5.75 -0.39 5.28
N ALA A 89 -5.59 0.93 5.19
CA ALA A 89 -5.57 1.81 6.35
C ALA A 89 -6.88 1.74 7.15
N ARG A 90 -8.03 1.70 6.45
CA ARG A 90 -9.34 1.49 7.06
C ARG A 90 -9.42 0.17 7.81
N ALA A 91 -8.92 -0.92 7.24
CA ALA A 91 -8.88 -2.22 7.91
C ALA A 91 -8.00 -2.19 9.17
N GLN A 92 -6.87 -1.46 9.15
CA GLN A 92 -6.02 -1.29 10.33
C GLN A 92 -6.75 -0.53 11.45
N VAL A 93 -7.45 0.57 11.13
CA VAL A 93 -8.27 1.31 12.11
C VAL A 93 -9.33 0.41 12.74
N ILE A 94 -10.03 -0.40 11.92
CA ILE A 94 -11.06 -1.34 12.40
C ILE A 94 -10.43 -2.41 13.30
N LYS A 95 -9.29 -2.99 12.92
CA LYS A 95 -8.56 -3.98 13.72
C LYS A 95 -8.16 -3.41 15.08
N SER A 96 -7.66 -2.17 15.10
CA SER A 96 -7.37 -1.47 16.35
C SER A 96 -8.64 -1.31 17.20
N LEU A 97 -9.74 -0.82 16.62
CA LEU A 97 -11.02 -0.63 17.32
C LEU A 97 -11.60 -1.93 17.91
N THR A 98 -11.47 -3.06 17.22
CA THR A 98 -11.97 -4.35 17.74
C THR A 98 -11.18 -4.84 18.94
N LEU A 99 -9.85 -4.63 18.95
CA LEU A 99 -8.99 -5.02 20.06
C LEU A 99 -9.26 -4.16 21.32
N TYR A 100 -9.61 -2.88 21.15
CA TYR A 100 -9.97 -2.00 22.29
C TYR A 100 -11.32 -2.32 22.94
N LYS A 101 -12.22 -3.05 22.27
CA LYS A 101 -13.54 -3.39 22.84
C LYS A 101 -13.52 -4.60 23.77
N GLU A 102 -12.45 -5.39 23.76
CA GLU A 102 -12.33 -6.59 24.60
C GLU A 102 -11.68 -6.29 25.96
N ASP A 103 -10.89 -5.21 26.06
CA ASP A 103 -10.20 -4.79 27.28
C ASP A 103 -10.73 -3.44 27.80
N ASP A 104 -11.96 -3.43 28.32
CA ASP A 104 -12.53 -2.32 29.10
C ASP A 104 -11.85 -2.28 30.48
N ASP A 105 -10.64 -1.72 30.55
CA ASP A 105 -10.14 -0.92 31.66
C ASP A 105 -8.70 -0.44 31.38
N GLN A 106 -8.51 0.89 31.37
CA GLN A 106 -7.25 1.56 31.73
C GLN A 106 -6.15 1.87 30.69
N ARG A 107 -6.40 2.08 29.39
CA ARG A 107 -5.38 2.74 28.51
C ARG A 107 -5.93 3.83 27.61
N THR A 108 -5.77 5.08 28.05
CA THR A 108 -5.94 6.33 27.30
C THR A 108 -4.87 6.50 26.21
N SER A 109 -4.74 5.55 25.29
CA SER A 109 -3.99 5.78 24.05
C SER A 109 -5.00 6.26 22.99
N PRO A 110 -4.79 7.42 22.35
CA PRO A 110 -5.70 7.89 21.32
C PRO A 110 -5.71 6.87 20.17
N LEU A 111 -6.91 6.47 19.75
CA LEU A 111 -7.13 5.62 18.60
C LEU A 111 -6.36 6.20 17.39
N PRO A 112 -5.59 5.38 16.67
CA PRO A 112 -4.84 5.87 15.52
C PRO A 112 -5.81 6.38 14.46
N ASP A 113 -5.69 7.67 14.13
CA ASP A 113 -6.44 8.27 13.04
C ASP A 113 -5.96 7.70 11.70
N MET A 114 -6.87 7.57 10.73
CA MET A 114 -6.57 7.06 9.39
C MET A 114 -5.45 7.86 8.74
N LYS A 115 -5.45 9.17 8.96
CA LYS A 115 -4.40 10.06 8.51
C LYS A 115 -3.03 9.68 9.05
N THR A 116 -2.90 9.41 10.35
CA THR A 116 -1.64 8.98 10.98
C THR A 116 -1.10 7.69 10.37
N ILE A 117 -2.00 6.75 10.04
CA ILE A 117 -1.64 5.48 9.39
C ILE A 117 -1.15 5.70 7.96
N LEU A 118 -1.74 6.64 7.23
CA LEU A 118 -1.44 6.90 5.82
C LEU A 118 -0.23 7.81 5.60
N THR A 119 0.06 8.74 6.53
CA THR A 119 1.19 9.68 6.47
C THR A 119 2.51 9.09 5.97
N PRO A 120 3.02 7.95 6.48
CA PRO A 120 4.29 7.39 6.00
C PRO A 120 4.26 6.96 4.52
N PHE A 121 3.09 6.69 3.97
CA PHE A 121 2.91 6.18 2.62
C PHE A 121 2.58 7.27 1.58
N LEU A 122 2.09 8.43 2.02
CA LEU A 122 1.72 9.52 1.11
C LEU A 122 2.85 9.93 0.14
N PRO A 123 4.14 9.99 0.54
CA PRO A 123 5.23 10.31 -0.38
C PRO A 123 5.45 9.26 -1.48
N HIS A 124 4.96 8.03 -1.27
CA HIS A 124 5.09 6.95 -2.23
C HIS A 124 3.95 6.91 -3.25
N VAL A 125 2.88 7.66 -3.04
CA VAL A 125 1.77 7.77 -3.99
C VAL A 125 2.02 8.94 -4.93
N ARG A 126 1.96 8.70 -6.25
CA ARG A 126 2.16 9.76 -7.25
C ARG A 126 0.83 10.40 -7.58
N PHE A 127 0.35 11.27 -6.68
CA PHE A 127 -0.93 11.97 -6.85
C PHE A 127 -1.01 12.75 -8.17
N LEU A 128 0.14 13.27 -8.66
CA LEU A 128 0.21 14.02 -9.93
C LEU A 128 0.06 13.15 -11.20
N ALA A 129 0.10 11.82 -11.06
CA ALA A 129 -0.14 10.88 -12.16
C ALA A 129 -1.61 10.42 -12.22
N MET A 130 -2.47 10.88 -11.29
CA MET A 130 -3.91 10.63 -11.33
C MET A 130 -4.63 11.68 -12.17
N THR A 131 -5.85 11.39 -12.61
CA THR A 131 -6.71 12.43 -13.18
C THR A 131 -7.28 13.34 -12.08
N PRO A 132 -7.58 14.63 -12.36
CA PRO A 132 -8.25 15.51 -11.40
C PRO A 132 -9.54 14.92 -10.84
N ARG A 133 -10.29 14.19 -11.68
CA ARG A 133 -11.54 13.54 -11.29
C ARG A 133 -11.31 12.42 -10.28
N GLU A 134 -10.32 11.56 -10.50
CA GLU A 134 -9.98 10.49 -9.55
C GLU A 134 -9.47 11.06 -8.24
N PHE A 135 -8.66 12.12 -8.29
CA PHE A 135 -8.14 12.77 -7.10
C PHE A 135 -9.26 13.36 -6.23
N VAL A 136 -10.22 14.05 -6.85
CA VAL A 136 -11.36 14.65 -6.14
C VAL A 136 -12.31 13.59 -5.59
N LEU A 137 -12.58 12.50 -6.33
CA LEU A 137 -13.50 11.45 -5.88
C LEU A 137 -12.89 10.47 -4.86
N GLY A 138 -11.56 10.45 -4.73
CA GLY A 138 -10.86 9.59 -3.79
C GLY A 138 -10.13 10.42 -2.73
N PRO A 139 -8.82 10.68 -2.89
CA PRO A 139 -7.96 11.33 -1.89
C PRO A 139 -8.56 12.55 -1.18
N VAL A 140 -9.24 13.44 -1.91
CA VAL A 140 -9.85 14.64 -1.30
C VAL A 140 -10.99 14.26 -0.34
N THR A 141 -11.85 13.30 -0.71
CA THR A 141 -12.98 12.86 0.14
C THR A 141 -12.55 12.09 1.39
N TRP A 142 -11.35 11.53 1.40
CA TRP A 142 -10.84 10.75 2.54
C TRP A 142 -10.34 11.61 3.69
N ASN A 143 -10.26 12.94 3.50
CA ASN A 143 -9.82 13.89 4.53
C ASN A 143 -8.43 13.56 5.12
N ILE A 144 -7.52 13.07 4.28
CA ILE A 144 -6.17 12.62 4.66
C ILE A 144 -5.12 13.74 4.61
N PHE A 145 -5.45 14.88 4.00
CA PHE A 145 -4.52 15.99 3.77
C PHE A 145 -4.64 17.06 4.87
N GLU A 146 -3.56 17.81 5.07
CA GLU A 146 -3.54 18.96 5.99
C GLU A 146 -3.67 20.28 5.24
N GLY A 147 -4.35 21.24 5.87
CA GLY A 147 -4.38 22.63 5.43
C GLY A 147 -4.95 22.79 4.02
N ARG A 148 -4.08 23.11 3.06
CA ARG A 148 -4.41 23.34 1.64
C ARG A 148 -3.58 22.46 0.70
N ASP A 149 -3.06 21.35 1.21
CA ASP A 149 -2.22 20.44 0.43
C ASP A 149 -2.99 19.81 -0.73
N ASP A 150 -4.25 19.42 -0.49
CA ASP A 150 -5.19 18.90 -1.48
C ASP A 150 -5.45 19.90 -2.63
N PHE A 151 -5.67 21.18 -2.28
CA PHE A 151 -5.83 22.26 -3.23
C PHE A 151 -4.57 22.47 -4.08
N ALA A 152 -3.39 22.49 -3.45
CA ALA A 152 -2.13 22.65 -4.17
C ALA A 152 -1.89 21.50 -5.16
N ILE A 153 -2.16 20.25 -4.77
CA ILE A 153 -2.06 19.09 -5.66
C ILE A 153 -3.06 19.20 -6.81
N LEU A 154 -4.33 19.54 -6.53
CA LEU A 154 -5.36 19.69 -7.56
C LEU A 154 -5.03 20.81 -8.57
N CYS A 155 -4.51 21.95 -8.11
CA CYS A 155 -4.06 23.01 -9.01
C CYS A 155 -2.95 22.54 -9.94
N ASN A 156 -1.98 21.77 -9.43
CA ASN A 156 -0.88 21.23 -10.23
C ASN A 156 -1.29 20.08 -11.14
N LEU A 157 -2.39 19.38 -10.84
CA LEU A 157 -3.01 18.40 -11.73
C LEU A 157 -3.67 19.04 -12.96
N VAL A 158 -4.27 20.23 -12.79
CA VAL A 158 -4.94 20.97 -13.89
C VAL A 158 -3.94 21.83 -14.66
N SER A 159 -3.07 22.52 -13.94
CA SER A 159 -2.06 23.44 -14.47
C SER A 159 -0.74 23.20 -13.75
N PRO A 160 0.19 22.44 -14.35
CA PRO A 160 1.49 22.14 -13.74
C PRO A 160 2.24 23.41 -13.32
N GLU A 161 2.91 23.34 -12.17
CA GLU A 161 3.73 24.42 -11.58
C GLU A 161 2.98 25.71 -11.21
N SER A 162 1.65 25.69 -11.20
CA SER A 162 0.81 26.85 -10.87
C SER A 162 0.90 27.30 -9.41
N VAL A 163 1.07 26.35 -8.49
CA VAL A 163 1.09 26.59 -7.03
C VAL A 163 2.24 25.78 -6.41
N PRO A 164 2.95 26.30 -5.38
CA PRO A 164 3.98 25.53 -4.69
C PRO A 164 3.40 24.22 -4.10
N LEU A 165 4.02 23.09 -4.45
CA LEU A 165 3.65 21.78 -3.91
C LEU A 165 4.18 21.58 -2.48
N PRO A 166 3.47 20.84 -1.62
CA PRO A 166 3.97 20.43 -0.32
C PRO A 166 5.27 19.61 -0.44
N GLY A 167 6.18 19.75 0.52
CA GLY A 167 7.51 19.14 0.47
C GLY A 167 7.53 17.61 0.44
N TRP A 168 6.44 16.96 0.85
CA TRP A 168 6.31 15.50 0.89
C TRP A 168 5.74 14.91 -0.41
N VAL A 169 5.20 15.73 -1.33
CA VAL A 169 4.53 15.25 -2.55
C VAL A 169 5.55 14.76 -3.58
N CYS A 170 5.29 13.58 -4.15
CA CYS A 170 6.07 13.07 -5.28
C CYS A 170 5.85 13.93 -6.53
N LYS A 171 6.93 14.49 -7.09
CA LYS A 171 6.88 15.35 -8.29
C LYS A 171 6.74 14.59 -9.61
N LEU A 172 6.70 13.26 -9.56
CA LEU A 172 6.56 12.43 -10.75
C LEU A 172 5.10 12.43 -11.21
N SER A 173 4.86 12.84 -12.45
CA SER A 173 3.55 12.86 -13.10
C SER A 173 3.30 11.67 -14.05
N SER A 174 4.28 10.77 -14.19
CA SER A 174 4.17 9.57 -15.03
C SER A 174 3.65 8.37 -14.23
N GLU A 175 2.92 7.47 -14.92
CA GLU A 175 2.52 6.16 -14.40
C GLU A 175 3.72 5.33 -13.91
N ARG A 176 3.44 4.37 -13.02
CA ARG A 176 4.42 3.48 -12.39
C ARG A 176 4.96 2.40 -13.31
#